data_AF-A0A3N2AVT9-F1
#
_entry.id   AF-A0A3N2AVT9-F1
#
_cell.length_a   1.000
_cell.length_b   1.000
_cell.length_c   1.000
_cell.angle_alpha   90.00
_cell.angle_beta   90.00
_cell.angle_gamma   90.00
#
_symmetry.space_group_name_H-M   'P 1'
#
loop_
_entity.id
_entity.type
_entity.pdbx_description
1 polymer ?
#
loop_
_entity_poly.entity_id
_entity_poly.type
_entity_poly.pdbx_seq_one_letter_code
_entity_poly.pdbx_strand_id
1 'polypeptide(L)'
;MTLDVPTIQFLTAVVMHVAGGVFVLETMLRKDDRAGRVWALGFIGGMIATEAYIVRAVSTDAWWLVAIGNAAWVAALGLLWLGCRVFNGHRLRRSAVAVIAASVATVVMVLLETPTEGWSASPLVFGANALFSALTASEATRGAMRRTRTALGLSVTLGLAAAFQLTRSLTALALGTEHPVFQTWLSNSLVGIVTMSLIVIVVVLTSVLRAEQVRLRGTEDSTLMAIAPDGVLLEPSFVRVLGGRLMRANRRAELFAVLVVKIDALSRISTAFGADEAEHVRQAARAAVRRLSPTTAAMGTDDEGKLLLAFQPKSPAEARQLAARMHRAMLDQLRTAGVPVIPPIGMGLSVTSTSGYDRETLLDAARAAARRAIASDDVTVVVAGEDDDADSAARGDQAVRR
;
A
#
# COMPACT_ATOMS: atom_id res chain seq x y z
N MET A 1 -37.07 -22.50 10.05
CA MET A 1 -36.20 -23.51 9.42
C MET A 1 -34.83 -23.40 10.05
N THR A 2 -34.44 -24.37 10.87
CA THR A 2 -33.07 -24.50 11.37
C THR A 2 -32.28 -25.28 10.32
N LEU A 3 -31.28 -24.64 9.70
CA LEU A 3 -30.33 -25.36 8.86
C LEU A 3 -29.62 -26.40 9.74
N ASP A 4 -29.60 -27.65 9.30
CA ASP A 4 -28.90 -28.72 9.98
C ASP A 4 -27.39 -28.47 9.93
N VAL A 5 -26.68 -29.02 10.92
CA VAL A 5 -25.25 -28.77 11.11
C VAL A 5 -24.45 -29.16 9.85
N PRO A 6 -24.56 -30.37 9.28
CA PRO A 6 -23.85 -30.76 8.06
C PRO A 6 -24.04 -29.80 6.87
N THR A 7 -25.27 -29.32 6.63
CA THR A 7 -25.54 -28.34 5.57
C THR A 7 -24.75 -27.05 5.79
N ILE A 8 -24.69 -26.55 7.02
CA ILE A 8 -23.93 -25.33 7.35
C ILE A 8 -22.43 -25.55 7.13
N GLN A 9 -21.91 -26.71 7.50
CA GLN A 9 -20.50 -27.06 7.29
C GLN A 9 -20.13 -27.04 5.81
N PHE A 10 -20.97 -27.68 4.99
CA PHE A 10 -20.79 -27.70 3.54
C PHE A 10 -20.82 -26.29 2.96
N LEU A 11 -21.81 -25.46 3.33
CA LEU A 11 -21.89 -24.08 2.87
C LEU A 11 -20.69 -23.24 3.30
N THR A 12 -20.19 -23.43 4.54
CA THR A 12 -18.98 -22.72 5.02
C THR A 12 -17.76 -23.11 4.20
N ALA A 13 -17.61 -24.39 3.87
CA ALA A 13 -16.53 -24.87 3.02
C ALA A 13 -16.61 -24.27 1.61
N VAL A 14 -17.79 -24.25 0.99
CA VAL A 14 -17.98 -23.64 -0.34
C VAL A 14 -17.57 -22.18 -0.33
N VAL A 15 -18.06 -21.40 0.65
CA VAL A 15 -17.71 -19.98 0.80
C VAL A 15 -16.21 -19.81 1.00
N MET A 16 -15.58 -20.64 1.84
CA MET A 16 -14.14 -20.56 2.12
C MET A 16 -13.29 -20.92 0.90
N HIS A 17 -13.68 -21.93 0.12
CA HIS A 17 -12.97 -22.34 -1.09
C HIS A 17 -13.10 -21.31 -2.21
N VAL A 18 -14.29 -20.74 -2.41
CA VAL A 18 -14.49 -19.69 -3.41
C VAL A 18 -13.70 -18.43 -3.03
N ALA A 19 -13.89 -17.93 -1.81
CA ALA A 19 -13.20 -16.73 -1.33
C ALA A 19 -11.68 -16.91 -1.30
N GLY A 20 -11.22 -17.98 -0.65
CA GLY A 20 -9.80 -18.27 -0.54
C GLY A 20 -9.17 -18.62 -1.89
N GLY A 21 -9.89 -19.31 -2.79
CA GLY A 21 -9.38 -19.71 -4.10
C GLY A 21 -9.12 -18.50 -4.98
N VAL A 22 -10.06 -17.56 -5.02
CA VAL A 22 -9.89 -16.25 -5.70
C VAL A 22 -8.70 -15.51 -5.10
N PHE A 23 -8.61 -15.43 -3.77
CA PHE A 23 -7.52 -14.73 -3.09
C PHE A 23 -6.14 -15.35 -3.39
N VAL A 24 -6.03 -16.68 -3.33
CA VAL A 24 -4.78 -17.42 -3.61
C VAL A 24 -4.40 -17.26 -5.08
N LEU A 25 -5.34 -17.40 -6.01
CA LEU A 25 -5.09 -17.22 -7.44
C LEU A 25 -4.57 -15.80 -7.73
N GLU A 26 -5.23 -14.78 -7.17
CA GLU A 26 -4.77 -13.39 -7.30
C GLU A 26 -3.36 -13.19 -6.72
N THR A 27 -3.05 -13.89 -5.62
CA THR A 27 -1.70 -13.88 -5.01
C THR A 27 -0.65 -14.51 -5.93
N MET A 28 -0.98 -15.60 -6.62
CA MET A 28 -0.05 -16.27 -7.53
C MET A 28 0.22 -15.45 -8.80
N LEU A 29 -0.79 -14.72 -9.30
CA LEU A 29 -0.67 -13.87 -10.49
C LEU A 29 0.19 -12.63 -10.23
N ARG A 30 0.31 -12.17 -8.98
CA ARG A 30 1.08 -10.96 -8.60
C ARG A 30 2.43 -11.34 -7.98
N LYS A 31 3.55 -10.92 -8.59
CA LYS A 31 4.89 -11.39 -8.20
C LYS A 31 5.46 -10.81 -6.89
N ASP A 32 4.99 -9.65 -6.39
CA ASP A 32 5.71 -8.91 -5.34
C ASP A 32 4.90 -8.49 -4.10
N ASP A 33 4.11 -9.39 -3.50
CA ASP A 33 3.46 -9.10 -2.21
C ASP A 33 3.73 -10.12 -1.09
N ARG A 34 4.57 -9.73 -0.13
CA ARG A 34 4.89 -10.54 1.05
C ARG A 34 3.72 -10.71 2.02
N ALA A 35 2.90 -9.68 2.23
CA ALA A 35 1.78 -9.75 3.17
C ALA A 35 0.66 -10.63 2.58
N GLY A 36 0.33 -10.42 1.30
CA GLY A 36 -0.61 -11.25 0.55
C GLY A 36 -0.23 -12.72 0.52
N ARG A 37 1.07 -13.08 0.42
CA ARG A 37 1.51 -14.49 0.51
C ARG A 37 1.21 -15.11 1.88
N VAL A 38 1.38 -14.36 2.97
CA VAL A 38 1.06 -14.85 4.32
C VAL A 38 -0.44 -14.99 4.51
N TRP A 39 -1.23 -14.03 4.02
CA TRP A 39 -2.70 -14.12 4.02
C TRP A 39 -3.21 -15.27 3.17
N ALA A 40 -2.61 -15.52 2.00
CA ALA A 40 -2.96 -16.66 1.15
C ALA A 40 -2.71 -17.99 1.87
N LEU A 41 -1.61 -18.11 2.61
CA LEU A 41 -1.37 -19.28 3.46
C LEU A 41 -2.45 -19.42 4.55
N GLY A 42 -2.94 -18.30 5.09
CA GLY A 42 -4.08 -18.29 6.01
C GLY A 42 -5.36 -18.82 5.38
N PHE A 43 -5.68 -18.38 4.16
CA PHE A 43 -6.83 -18.89 3.40
C PHE A 43 -6.69 -20.40 3.09
N ILE A 44 -5.49 -20.86 2.73
CA ILE A 44 -5.20 -22.29 2.55
C ILE A 44 -5.43 -23.05 3.87
N GLY A 45 -4.97 -22.51 5.01
CA GLY A 45 -5.24 -23.09 6.33
C GLY A 45 -6.73 -23.23 6.63
N GLY A 46 -7.54 -22.23 6.28
CA GLY A 46 -8.98 -22.31 6.44
C GLY A 46 -9.66 -23.31 5.49
N MET A 47 -9.18 -23.46 4.25
CA MET A 47 -9.65 -24.52 3.35
C MET A 47 -9.38 -25.91 3.93
N ILE A 48 -8.14 -26.17 4.38
CA ILE A 48 -7.75 -27.43 5.05
C ILE A 48 -8.67 -27.70 6.24
N ALA A 49 -8.97 -26.67 7.03
CA ALA A 49 -9.83 -26.81 8.18
C ALA A 49 -11.27 -27.17 7.79
N THR A 50 -11.85 -26.47 6.80
CA THR A 50 -13.20 -26.82 6.31
C THR A 50 -13.27 -28.22 5.71
N GLU A 51 -12.21 -28.67 5.03
CA GLU A 51 -12.15 -30.01 4.45
C GLU A 51 -12.11 -31.09 5.54
N ALA A 52 -11.26 -30.90 6.56
CA ALA A 52 -11.17 -31.79 7.70
C ALA A 52 -12.53 -31.95 8.40
N TYR A 53 -13.29 -30.86 8.51
CA TYR A 53 -14.61 -30.89 9.10
C TYR A 53 -15.67 -31.59 8.23
N ILE A 54 -15.66 -31.39 6.90
CA ILE A 54 -16.56 -32.12 5.99
C ILE A 54 -16.30 -33.62 6.08
N VAL A 55 -15.03 -34.03 5.98
CA VAL A 55 -14.67 -35.45 6.03
C VAL A 55 -15.08 -36.05 7.38
N ARG A 56 -14.92 -35.31 8.49
CA ARG A 56 -15.42 -35.72 9.81
C ARG A 56 -16.95 -35.81 9.89
N ALA A 57 -17.67 -34.99 9.14
CA ALA A 57 -19.13 -35.01 9.10
C ALA A 57 -19.67 -36.29 8.44
N VAL A 58 -18.95 -36.82 7.45
CA VAL A 58 -19.33 -38.02 6.71
C VAL A 58 -18.73 -39.30 7.33
N SER A 59 -17.56 -39.20 7.97
CA SER A 59 -16.84 -40.32 8.57
C SER A 59 -16.75 -40.17 10.10
N THR A 60 -17.53 -40.98 10.82
CA THR A 60 -17.54 -41.00 12.30
C THR A 60 -16.23 -41.49 12.91
N ASP A 61 -15.50 -42.38 12.23
CA ASP A 61 -14.25 -42.97 12.74
C ASP A 61 -13.04 -42.02 12.64
N ALA A 62 -13.17 -40.93 11.89
CA ALA A 62 -12.08 -40.00 11.61
C ALA A 62 -12.00 -38.85 12.62
N TRP A 63 -12.11 -39.16 13.92
CA TRP A 63 -12.14 -38.17 15.00
C TRP A 63 -10.91 -37.24 15.04
N TRP A 64 -9.74 -37.74 14.64
CA TRP A 64 -8.48 -36.99 14.57
C TRP A 64 -8.53 -35.80 13.59
N LEU A 65 -9.43 -35.81 12.61
CA LEU A 65 -9.64 -34.67 11.71
C LEU A 65 -10.17 -33.43 12.43
N VAL A 66 -10.83 -33.59 13.58
CA VAL A 66 -11.25 -32.45 14.40
C VAL A 66 -10.02 -31.69 14.93
N ALA A 67 -8.96 -32.42 15.33
CA ALA A 67 -7.72 -31.81 15.81
C ALA A 67 -7.03 -31.03 14.68
N ILE A 68 -6.97 -31.62 13.48
CA ILE A 68 -6.42 -30.96 12.28
C ILE A 68 -7.24 -29.73 11.92
N GLY A 69 -8.57 -29.86 11.88
CA GLY A 69 -9.49 -28.78 11.55
C GLY A 69 -9.32 -27.59 12.49
N ASN A 70 -9.35 -27.85 13.80
CA ASN A 70 -9.19 -26.79 14.81
C ASN A 70 -7.81 -26.13 14.72
N ALA A 71 -6.74 -26.92 14.58
CA ALA A 71 -5.38 -26.39 14.50
C ALA A 71 -5.15 -25.57 13.22
N ALA A 72 -5.70 -26.01 12.09
CA ALA A 72 -5.66 -25.31 10.82
C ALA A 72 -6.50 -24.02 10.85
N TRP A 73 -7.64 -24.01 11.54
CA TRP A 73 -8.46 -22.81 11.73
C TRP A 73 -7.75 -21.76 12.60
N VAL A 74 -7.15 -22.19 13.72
CA VAL A 74 -6.31 -21.31 14.57
C VAL A 74 -5.11 -20.79 13.78
N ALA A 75 -4.47 -21.64 12.98
CA ALA A 75 -3.37 -21.23 12.10
C ALA A 75 -3.84 -20.19 11.08
N ALA A 76 -5.03 -20.35 10.50
CA ALA A 76 -5.58 -19.42 9.52
C ALA A 76 -5.75 -18.00 10.10
N LEU A 77 -6.33 -17.88 11.30
CA LEU A 77 -6.46 -16.60 12.00
C LEU A 77 -5.09 -16.05 12.45
N GLY A 78 -4.20 -16.91 12.91
CA GLY A 78 -2.83 -16.53 13.26
C GLY A 78 -2.06 -15.99 12.05
N LEU A 79 -2.20 -16.62 10.89
CA LEU A 79 -1.61 -16.16 9.62
C LEU A 79 -2.24 -14.85 9.14
N LEU A 80 -3.54 -14.63 9.39
CA LEU A 80 -4.17 -13.34 9.13
C LEU A 80 -3.50 -12.22 9.92
N TRP A 81 -3.28 -12.43 11.23
CA TRP A 81 -2.53 -11.51 12.09
C TRP A 81 -1.08 -11.33 11.61
N LEU A 82 -0.38 -12.41 11.26
CA LEU A 82 0.99 -12.34 10.74
C LEU A 82 1.07 -11.56 9.42
N GLY A 83 0.07 -11.65 8.56
CA GLY A 83 0.00 -10.83 7.34
C GLY A 83 -0.16 -9.34 7.66
N CYS A 84 -0.99 -8.97 8.65
CA CYS A 84 -1.08 -7.59 9.14
C CYS A 84 0.26 -7.09 9.73
N ARG A 85 0.95 -7.95 10.49
CA ARG A 85 2.29 -7.66 11.03
C ARG A 85 3.31 -7.39 9.91
N VAL A 86 3.30 -8.22 8.87
CA VAL A 86 4.18 -8.07 7.69
C VAL A 86 3.82 -6.82 6.92
N PHE A 87 2.53 -6.50 6.82
CA PHE A 87 2.06 -5.25 6.23
C PHE A 87 2.64 -4.05 6.95
N ASN A 88 2.64 -4.06 8.29
CA ASN A 88 3.22 -3.01 9.13
C ASN A 88 4.76 -3.05 9.23
N GLY A 89 5.44 -3.94 8.49
CA GLY A 89 6.91 -4.01 8.44
C GLY A 89 7.56 -4.70 9.64
N HIS A 90 6.79 -5.41 10.47
CA HIS A 90 7.33 -6.10 11.64
C HIS A 90 8.00 -7.44 11.30
N ARG A 91 9.01 -7.85 12.10
CA ARG A 91 9.72 -9.13 11.93
C ARG A 91 8.85 -10.33 12.34
N LEU A 92 8.76 -11.34 11.48
CA LEU A 92 7.89 -12.51 11.68
C LEU A 92 8.33 -13.51 12.76
N ARG A 93 9.64 -13.64 13.03
CA ARG A 93 10.20 -14.82 13.73
C ARG A 93 9.50 -15.18 15.04
N ARG A 94 9.34 -14.22 15.95
CA ARG A 94 8.70 -14.47 17.27
C ARG A 94 7.20 -14.71 17.16
N SER A 95 6.52 -13.95 16.31
CA SER A 95 5.08 -14.06 16.11
C SER A 95 4.70 -15.38 15.42
N ALA A 96 5.51 -15.85 14.46
CA ALA A 96 5.31 -17.13 13.79
C ALA A 96 5.41 -18.30 14.77
N VAL A 97 6.38 -18.26 15.69
CA VAL A 97 6.49 -19.27 16.76
C VAL A 97 5.25 -19.27 17.65
N ALA A 98 4.68 -18.10 17.97
CA ALA A 98 3.45 -18.02 18.76
C ALA A 98 2.24 -18.65 18.05
N VAL A 99 2.10 -18.43 16.73
CA VAL A 99 1.04 -19.07 15.92
C VAL A 99 1.22 -20.59 15.89
N ILE A 100 2.44 -21.07 15.62
CA ILE A 100 2.75 -22.51 15.61
C ILE A 100 2.46 -23.13 16.97
N ALA A 101 2.91 -22.50 18.07
CA ALA A 101 2.68 -22.99 19.42
C ALA A 101 1.18 -23.08 19.74
N ALA A 102 0.38 -22.08 19.35
CA ALA A 102 -1.07 -22.10 19.55
C ALA A 102 -1.78 -23.20 18.73
N SER A 103 -1.36 -23.41 17.48
CA SER A 103 -1.87 -24.50 16.64
C SER A 103 -1.52 -25.88 17.23
N VAL A 104 -0.29 -26.07 17.70
CA VAL A 104 0.13 -27.32 18.36
C VAL A 104 -0.63 -27.53 19.67
N ALA A 105 -0.79 -26.50 20.49
CA ALA A 105 -1.57 -26.57 21.72
C ALA A 105 -3.02 -26.99 21.42
N THR A 106 -3.60 -26.52 20.32
CA THR A 106 -4.94 -26.91 19.88
C THR A 106 -5.03 -28.40 19.56
N VAL A 107 -4.03 -28.96 18.86
CA VAL A 107 -3.96 -30.41 18.60
C VAL A 107 -3.89 -31.18 19.92
N VAL A 108 -3.00 -30.77 20.82
CA VAL A 108 -2.82 -31.43 22.12
C VAL A 108 -4.11 -31.40 22.93
N MET A 109 -4.83 -30.27 22.96
CA MET A 109 -6.10 -30.18 23.68
C MET A 109 -7.16 -31.14 23.14
N VAL A 110 -7.31 -31.24 21.83
CA VAL A 110 -8.28 -32.17 21.22
C VAL A 110 -7.89 -33.62 21.47
N LEU A 111 -6.59 -33.95 21.55
CA LEU A 111 -6.12 -35.30 21.89
C LEU A 111 -6.36 -35.65 23.38
N LEU A 112 -6.42 -34.66 24.25
CA LEU A 112 -6.67 -34.84 25.69
C LEU A 112 -8.17 -34.85 26.04
N GLU A 113 -9.02 -34.26 25.22
CA GLU A 113 -10.48 -34.33 25.35
C GLU A 113 -11.04 -35.63 24.74
N THR A 114 -11.99 -36.27 25.43
CA THR A 114 -12.75 -37.40 24.86
C THR A 114 -13.61 -36.93 23.68
N PRO A 115 -13.70 -37.69 22.57
CA PRO A 115 -14.41 -37.26 21.37
C PRO A 115 -15.90 -36.98 21.66
N THR A 116 -16.30 -35.71 21.70
CA THR A 116 -17.71 -35.31 21.74
C THR A 116 -18.26 -35.19 20.31
N GLU A 117 -19.58 -35.30 20.14
CA GLU A 117 -20.21 -35.08 18.83
C GLU A 117 -20.00 -33.63 18.35
N GLY A 118 -19.53 -33.45 17.10
CA GLY A 118 -19.33 -32.15 16.45
C GLY A 118 -17.87 -31.66 16.33
N TRP A 119 -17.70 -30.39 15.92
CA TRP A 119 -16.39 -29.72 15.85
C TRP A 119 -16.03 -29.32 17.27
N SER A 120 -14.93 -29.85 17.83
CA SER A 120 -14.66 -29.82 19.28
C SER A 120 -14.96 -28.45 19.87
N ALA A 121 -15.95 -28.40 20.76
CA ALA A 121 -16.40 -27.20 21.43
C ALA A 121 -15.49 -26.80 22.59
N SER A 122 -14.19 -27.07 22.46
CA SER A 122 -13.23 -26.75 23.51
C SER A 122 -13.18 -25.24 23.70
N PRO A 123 -13.49 -24.74 24.90
CA PRO A 123 -13.48 -23.31 25.17
C PRO A 123 -12.13 -22.65 24.87
N LEU A 124 -11.05 -23.44 24.91
CA LEU A 124 -9.70 -23.00 24.58
C LEU A 124 -9.52 -22.70 23.09
N VAL A 125 -10.15 -23.46 22.20
CA VAL A 125 -10.13 -23.19 20.75
C VAL A 125 -10.88 -21.89 20.44
N PHE A 126 -12.02 -21.66 21.11
CA PHE A 126 -12.73 -20.38 21.00
C PHE A 126 -11.87 -19.22 21.53
N GLY A 127 -11.17 -19.43 22.64
CA GLY A 127 -10.23 -18.45 23.21
C GLY A 127 -9.08 -18.13 22.27
N ALA A 128 -8.48 -19.13 21.62
CA ALA A 128 -7.42 -18.94 20.63
C ALA A 128 -7.91 -18.15 19.40
N ASN A 129 -9.11 -18.48 18.91
CA ASN A 129 -9.74 -17.75 17.81
C ASN A 129 -10.03 -16.28 18.20
N ALA A 130 -10.51 -16.05 19.43
CA ALA A 130 -10.74 -14.72 19.96
C ALA A 130 -9.43 -13.92 20.06
N LEU A 131 -8.37 -14.55 20.57
CA LEU A 131 -7.04 -13.95 20.72
C LEU A 131 -6.47 -13.50 19.36
N PHE A 132 -6.40 -14.39 18.36
CA PHE A 132 -5.84 -14.00 17.06
C PHE A 132 -6.71 -13.00 16.30
N SER A 133 -8.03 -13.05 16.47
CA SER A 133 -8.92 -12.04 15.92
C SER A 133 -8.68 -10.68 16.57
N ALA A 134 -8.54 -10.61 17.90
CA ALA A 134 -8.22 -9.39 18.63
C ALA A 134 -6.84 -8.84 18.26
N LEU A 135 -5.84 -9.71 18.13
CA LEU A 135 -4.50 -9.33 17.68
C LEU A 135 -4.53 -8.76 16.26
N THR A 136 -5.26 -9.40 15.33
CA THR A 136 -5.44 -8.90 13.96
C THR A 136 -6.10 -7.52 13.97
N ALA A 137 -7.17 -7.33 14.75
CA ALA A 137 -7.85 -6.04 14.86
C ALA A 137 -6.92 -4.95 15.44
N SER A 138 -6.19 -5.28 16.51
CA SER A 138 -5.23 -4.35 17.12
C SER A 138 -4.08 -3.97 16.19
N GLU A 139 -3.64 -4.89 15.33
CA GLU A 139 -2.56 -4.67 14.37
C GLU A 139 -3.05 -3.84 13.18
N ALA A 140 -4.30 -4.05 12.74
CA ALA A 140 -4.92 -3.29 11.65
C ALA A 140 -5.09 -1.79 11.98
N THR A 141 -5.16 -1.42 13.27
CA THR A 141 -5.22 -0.01 13.71
C THR A 141 -3.85 0.63 13.94
N ARG A 142 -2.76 -0.11 13.67
CA ARG A 142 -1.38 0.33 13.89
C ARG A 142 -0.61 0.46 12.58
N GLY A 143 0.60 1.02 12.68
CA GLY A 143 1.56 1.07 11.59
C GLY A 143 1.04 1.74 10.31
N ALA A 144 1.44 1.19 9.17
CA ALA A 144 1.05 1.68 7.85
C ALA A 144 -0.44 1.44 7.56
N MET A 145 -1.04 0.38 8.13
CA MET A 145 -2.45 0.06 7.94
C MET A 145 -3.40 1.16 8.43
N ARG A 146 -3.06 1.86 9.53
CA ARG A 146 -3.91 2.94 10.09
C ARG A 146 -4.22 4.07 9.11
N ARG A 147 -3.42 4.21 8.04
CA ARG A 147 -3.60 5.26 7.03
C ARG A 147 -4.75 5.00 6.08
N THR A 148 -5.34 3.80 6.05
CA THR A 148 -6.43 3.47 5.12
C THR A 148 -7.74 3.17 5.86
N ARG A 149 -8.86 3.59 5.27
CA ARG A 149 -10.20 3.32 5.83
C ARG A 149 -10.54 1.82 5.79
N THR A 150 -9.98 1.10 4.82
CA THR A 150 -10.13 -0.36 4.68
C THR A 150 -9.59 -1.09 5.91
N ALA A 151 -8.50 -0.60 6.51
CA ALA A 151 -7.93 -1.19 7.73
C ALA A 151 -8.84 -1.02 8.95
N LEU A 152 -9.56 0.10 9.04
CA LEU A 152 -10.58 0.30 10.07
C LEU A 152 -11.72 -0.72 9.90
N GLY A 153 -12.18 -0.94 8.66
CA GLY A 153 -13.15 -1.98 8.35
C GLY A 153 -12.69 -3.35 8.85
N LEU A 154 -11.44 -3.72 8.53
CA LEU A 154 -10.87 -5.01 8.95
C LEU A 154 -10.79 -5.09 10.48
N SER A 155 -10.36 -4.01 11.15
CA SER A 155 -10.31 -3.96 12.60
C SER A 155 -11.68 -4.13 13.26
N VAL A 156 -12.72 -3.50 12.73
CA VAL A 156 -14.08 -3.63 13.27
C VAL A 156 -14.59 -5.05 13.06
N THR A 157 -14.44 -5.61 11.86
CA THR A 157 -14.85 -6.98 11.54
C THR A 157 -14.17 -8.00 12.45
N LEU A 158 -12.85 -7.94 12.59
CA LEU A 158 -12.11 -8.88 13.44
C LEU A 158 -12.31 -8.59 14.93
N GLY A 159 -12.58 -7.35 15.32
CA GLY A 159 -12.96 -6.99 16.69
C GLY A 159 -14.30 -7.60 17.09
N LEU A 160 -15.30 -7.56 16.20
CA LEU A 160 -16.58 -8.24 16.40
C LEU A 160 -16.42 -9.76 16.46
N ALA A 161 -15.62 -10.34 15.56
CA ALA A 161 -15.30 -11.78 15.60
C ALA A 161 -14.62 -12.18 16.93
N ALA A 162 -13.69 -11.36 17.42
CA ALA A 162 -13.03 -11.57 18.69
C ALA A 162 -14.00 -11.53 19.87
N ALA A 163 -14.86 -10.52 19.93
CA ALA A 163 -15.87 -10.37 20.99
C ALA A 163 -16.87 -11.53 21.01
N PHE A 164 -17.30 -11.98 19.83
CA PHE A 164 -18.19 -13.12 19.69
C PHE A 164 -17.53 -14.43 20.18
N GLN A 165 -16.30 -14.72 19.72
CA GLN A 165 -15.58 -15.92 20.12
C GLN A 165 -15.16 -15.90 21.60
N LEU A 166 -14.87 -14.72 22.16
CA LEU A 166 -14.60 -14.56 23.58
C LEU A 166 -15.85 -14.83 24.42
N THR A 167 -16.99 -14.25 24.04
CA THR A 167 -18.29 -14.54 24.68
C THR A 167 -18.58 -16.03 24.66
N ARG A 168 -18.31 -16.69 23.52
CA ARG A 168 -18.49 -18.13 23.36
C ARG A 168 -17.57 -18.94 24.29
N SER A 169 -16.28 -18.59 24.35
CA SER A 169 -15.30 -19.21 25.25
C SER A 169 -15.71 -19.07 26.72
N LEU A 170 -16.03 -17.86 27.16
CA LEU A 170 -16.41 -17.57 28.55
C LEU A 170 -17.71 -18.28 28.95
N THR A 171 -18.72 -18.28 28.08
CA THR A 171 -20.00 -18.94 28.35
C THR A 171 -19.83 -20.46 28.42
N ALA A 172 -19.01 -21.05 27.53
CA ALA A 172 -18.70 -22.48 27.59
C ALA A 172 -17.97 -22.86 28.88
N LEU A 173 -17.06 -22.01 29.38
CA LEU A 173 -16.38 -22.23 30.67
C LEU A 173 -17.31 -22.05 31.87
N ALA A 174 -18.21 -21.07 31.83
CA ALA A 174 -19.06 -20.71 32.96
C ALA A 174 -20.30 -21.60 33.10
N LEU A 175 -20.95 -21.93 31.98
CA LEU A 175 -22.25 -22.61 31.95
C LEU A 175 -22.18 -24.02 31.30
N GLY A 176 -21.11 -24.32 30.58
CA GLY A 176 -21.01 -25.53 29.75
C GLY A 176 -21.64 -25.35 28.36
N THR A 177 -21.25 -26.22 27.44
CA THR A 177 -21.73 -26.21 26.04
C THR A 177 -23.16 -26.73 25.89
N GLU A 178 -23.62 -27.54 26.85
CA GLU A 178 -24.98 -28.11 26.85
C GLU A 178 -26.04 -27.16 27.42
N HIS A 179 -25.63 -26.00 27.95
CA HIS A 179 -26.58 -25.05 28.54
C HIS A 179 -27.51 -24.45 27.47
N PRO A 180 -28.82 -24.28 27.72
CA PRO A 180 -29.78 -23.78 26.72
C PRO A 180 -29.40 -22.43 26.11
N VAL A 181 -28.79 -21.53 26.90
CA VAL A 181 -28.28 -20.24 26.41
C VAL A 181 -27.18 -20.43 25.37
N PHE A 182 -26.27 -21.38 25.58
CA PHE A 182 -25.20 -21.68 24.64
C PHE A 182 -25.78 -22.28 23.35
N GLN A 183 -26.69 -23.24 23.47
CA GLN A 183 -27.33 -23.88 22.31
C GLN A 183 -28.24 -22.92 21.51
N THR A 184 -28.84 -21.92 22.15
CA THR A 184 -29.72 -20.95 21.46
C THR A 184 -28.93 -19.86 20.76
N TRP A 185 -27.96 -19.25 21.46
CA TRP A 185 -27.30 -18.01 21.01
C TRP A 185 -25.87 -18.20 20.55
N LEU A 186 -25.25 -19.35 20.83
CA LEU A 186 -23.83 -19.62 20.59
C LEU A 186 -23.62 -20.99 19.93
N SER A 187 -24.68 -21.54 19.31
CA SER A 187 -24.62 -22.83 18.63
C SER A 187 -23.72 -22.78 17.40
N ASN A 188 -23.22 -23.97 17.03
CA ASN A 188 -22.43 -24.16 15.82
C ASN A 188 -23.15 -23.67 14.56
N SER A 189 -24.49 -23.77 14.52
CA SER A 189 -25.28 -23.31 13.39
C SER A 189 -25.21 -21.79 13.19
N LEU A 190 -25.40 -21.00 14.26
CA LEU A 190 -25.28 -19.55 14.19
C LEU A 190 -23.85 -19.14 13.83
N VAL A 191 -22.86 -19.82 14.43
CA VAL A 191 -21.44 -19.53 14.19
C VAL A 191 -21.07 -19.77 12.72
N GLY A 192 -21.58 -20.82 12.09
CA GLY A 192 -21.32 -21.08 10.67
C GLY A 192 -21.81 -19.94 9.78
N ILE A 193 -23.02 -19.42 10.02
CA ILE A 193 -23.59 -18.28 9.27
C ILE A 193 -22.73 -17.02 9.47
N VAL A 194 -22.43 -16.68 10.72
CA VAL A 194 -21.56 -15.53 11.05
C VAL A 194 -20.19 -15.68 10.40
N THR A 195 -19.62 -16.89 10.44
CA THR A 195 -18.30 -17.19 9.85
C THR A 195 -18.32 -17.02 8.33
N MET A 196 -19.35 -17.50 7.63
CA MET A 196 -19.49 -17.28 6.19
C MET A 196 -19.50 -15.79 5.85
N SER A 197 -20.30 -14.98 6.56
CA SER A 197 -20.35 -13.53 6.34
C SER A 197 -18.99 -12.88 6.61
N LEU A 198 -18.31 -13.27 7.70
CA LEU A 198 -16.99 -12.76 8.04
C LEU A 198 -15.94 -13.12 6.98
N ILE A 199 -15.95 -14.35 6.44
CA ILE A 199 -15.01 -14.75 5.38
C ILE A 199 -15.14 -13.84 4.17
N VAL A 200 -16.36 -13.57 3.71
CA VAL A 200 -16.61 -12.67 2.57
C VAL A 200 -16.11 -11.26 2.85
N ILE A 201 -16.37 -10.73 4.04
CA ILE A 201 -15.88 -9.40 4.41
C ILE A 201 -14.35 -9.37 4.50
N VAL A 202 -13.75 -10.36 5.16
CA VAL A 202 -12.29 -10.45 5.33
C VAL A 202 -11.58 -10.59 4.00
N VAL A 203 -12.07 -11.42 3.08
CA VAL A 203 -11.44 -11.57 1.76
C VAL A 203 -11.49 -10.27 0.96
N VAL A 204 -12.63 -9.57 0.96
CA VAL A 204 -12.77 -8.28 0.28
C VAL A 204 -11.83 -7.24 0.89
N LEU A 205 -11.85 -7.08 2.21
CA LEU A 205 -11.02 -6.09 2.90
C LEU A 205 -9.53 -6.36 2.73
N THR A 206 -9.09 -7.63 2.83
CA THR A 206 -7.68 -7.99 2.64
C THR A 206 -7.23 -7.84 1.18
N SER A 207 -8.09 -8.13 0.20
CA SER A 207 -7.79 -7.85 -1.22
C SER A 207 -7.67 -6.35 -1.50
N VAL A 208 -8.57 -5.52 -0.98
CA VAL A 208 -8.48 -4.06 -1.12
C VAL A 208 -7.24 -3.51 -0.39
N LEU A 209 -6.97 -3.95 0.83
CA LEU A 209 -5.78 -3.54 1.59
C LEU A 209 -4.49 -3.87 0.84
N ARG A 210 -4.43 -5.06 0.22
CA ARG A 210 -3.32 -5.44 -0.64
C ARG A 210 -3.16 -4.51 -1.84
N ALA A 211 -4.24 -4.15 -2.52
CA ALA A 211 -4.19 -3.19 -3.63
C ALA A 211 -3.69 -1.81 -3.18
N GLU A 212 -4.15 -1.33 -2.00
CA GLU A 212 -3.66 -0.11 -1.37
C GLU A 212 -2.18 -0.23 -0.96
N GLN A 213 -1.73 -1.40 -0.52
CA GLN A 213 -0.34 -1.65 -0.15
C GLN A 213 0.62 -1.47 -1.32
N VAL A 214 0.24 -1.88 -2.52
CA VAL A 214 1.05 -1.65 -3.73
C VAL A 214 1.24 -0.14 -3.95
N ARG A 215 0.18 0.66 -3.73
CA ARG A 215 0.25 2.12 -3.82
C ARG A 215 1.14 2.71 -2.72
N LEU A 216 0.96 2.28 -1.47
CA LEU A 216 1.73 2.76 -0.32
C LEU A 216 3.21 2.35 -0.37
N ARG A 217 3.52 1.13 -0.82
CA ARG A 217 4.89 0.64 -1.02
C ARG A 217 5.57 1.26 -2.23
N GLY A 218 4.83 1.61 -3.28
CA GLY A 218 5.36 2.43 -4.37
C GLY A 218 6.00 3.71 -3.80
N THR A 219 5.40 4.27 -2.76
CA THR A 219 5.90 5.45 -2.03
C THR A 219 6.97 5.14 -0.97
N GLU A 220 6.95 3.97 -0.30
CA GLU A 220 7.79 3.69 0.89
C GLU A 220 8.92 2.63 0.72
N ASP A 221 8.78 1.58 -0.11
CA ASP A 221 9.67 0.39 -0.06
C ASP A 221 10.88 0.50 -1.01
N SER A 222 11.86 1.23 -0.50
CA SER A 222 13.09 1.65 -1.15
C SER A 222 14.21 0.58 -1.04
N THR A 223 14.18 -0.48 -1.85
CA THR A 223 15.40 -1.26 -2.20
C THR A 223 15.60 -1.42 -3.70
N LEU A 224 14.52 -1.49 -4.47
CA LEU A 224 14.57 -1.40 -5.92
C LEU A 224 14.20 0.04 -6.29
N MET A 225 15.07 0.74 -7.02
CA MET A 225 14.65 1.99 -7.63
C MET A 225 13.53 1.67 -8.61
N ALA A 226 12.36 2.25 -8.40
CA ALA A 226 11.28 2.21 -9.36
C ALA A 226 11.69 3.09 -10.55
N ILE A 227 11.99 2.44 -11.66
CA ILE A 227 12.46 3.04 -12.90
C ILE A 227 11.39 2.76 -13.96
N ALA A 228 10.91 3.81 -14.61
CA ALA A 228 10.02 3.68 -15.76
C ALA A 228 10.76 3.02 -16.94
N PRO A 229 10.06 2.39 -17.91
CA PRO A 229 10.70 1.69 -19.03
C PRO A 229 11.69 2.55 -19.86
N ASP A 230 11.55 3.87 -19.78
CA ASP A 230 12.39 4.89 -20.43
C ASP A 230 13.67 5.26 -19.64
N GLY A 231 13.88 4.64 -18.47
CA GLY A 231 15.03 4.88 -17.58
C GLY A 231 14.83 6.03 -16.58
N VAL A 232 13.65 6.64 -16.54
CA VAL A 232 13.33 7.76 -15.64
C VAL A 232 12.91 7.25 -14.25
N LEU A 233 13.42 7.86 -13.18
CA LEU A 233 13.03 7.47 -11.82
C LEU A 233 11.58 7.88 -11.51
N LEU A 234 10.78 7.00 -10.92
CA LEU A 234 9.51 7.42 -10.32
C LEU A 234 9.77 8.31 -9.09
N GLU A 235 8.80 9.15 -8.74
CA GLU A 235 8.93 10.17 -7.69
C GLU A 235 9.60 9.66 -6.41
N PRO A 236 9.19 8.50 -5.83
CA PRO A 236 9.76 8.02 -4.58
C PRO A 236 11.24 7.65 -4.70
N SER A 237 11.64 7.14 -5.88
CA SER A 237 13.03 6.79 -6.17
C SER A 237 13.88 8.02 -6.45
N PHE A 238 13.33 9.00 -7.16
CA PHE A 238 13.99 10.29 -7.37
C PHE A 238 14.24 11.01 -6.04
N VAL A 239 13.22 11.11 -5.21
CA VAL A 239 13.25 11.73 -3.88
C VAL A 239 14.29 11.06 -2.98
N ARG A 240 14.45 9.74 -3.08
CA ARG A 240 15.52 9.02 -2.37
C ARG A 240 16.92 9.33 -2.92
N VAL A 241 17.10 9.28 -4.24
CA VAL A 241 18.39 9.60 -4.89
C VAL A 241 18.81 11.03 -4.55
N LEU A 242 17.86 11.97 -4.59
CA LEU A 242 18.06 13.35 -4.20
C LEU A 242 18.52 13.47 -2.74
N GLY A 243 17.83 12.81 -1.79
CA GLY A 243 18.22 12.83 -0.38
C GLY A 243 19.64 12.31 -0.16
N GLY A 244 20.02 11.21 -0.82
CA GLY A 244 21.39 10.67 -0.75
C GLY A 244 22.45 11.61 -1.34
N ARG A 245 22.12 12.36 -2.40
CA ARG A 245 23.01 13.35 -3.00
C ARG A 245 23.12 14.61 -2.14
N LEU A 246 22.01 15.15 -1.64
CA LEU A 246 21.97 16.31 -0.76
C LEU A 246 22.69 16.06 0.57
N MET A 247 22.58 14.86 1.15
CA MET A 247 23.33 14.51 2.36
C MET A 247 24.85 14.59 2.13
N ARG A 248 25.34 14.12 0.96
CA ARG A 248 26.76 14.20 0.62
C ARG A 248 27.20 15.62 0.28
N ALA A 249 26.36 16.35 -0.45
CA ALA A 249 26.61 17.74 -0.81
C ALA A 249 26.69 18.63 0.45
N ASN A 250 25.78 18.46 1.40
CA ASN A 250 25.76 19.18 2.67
C ASN A 250 27.05 18.96 3.48
N ARG A 251 27.52 17.71 3.56
CA ARG A 251 28.78 17.38 4.27
C ARG A 251 30.02 18.04 3.66
N ARG A 252 29.97 18.41 2.37
CA ARG A 252 31.09 19.01 1.63
C ARG A 252 30.84 20.48 1.27
N ALA A 253 29.72 21.05 1.71
CA ALA A 253 29.24 22.37 1.28
C ALA A 253 29.24 22.54 -0.26
N GLU A 254 28.90 21.48 -1.00
CA GLU A 254 28.83 21.50 -2.46
C GLU A 254 27.47 22.04 -2.93
N LEU A 255 27.49 22.92 -3.94
CA LEU A 255 26.27 23.46 -4.53
C LEU A 255 25.45 22.38 -5.23
N PHE A 256 24.14 22.36 -5.03
CA PHE A 256 23.25 21.41 -5.65
C PHE A 256 21.97 22.11 -6.13
N ALA A 257 21.36 21.62 -7.22
CA ALA A 257 20.17 22.22 -7.79
C ALA A 257 19.13 21.18 -8.20
N VAL A 258 17.87 21.58 -8.10
CA VAL A 258 16.71 20.83 -8.59
C VAL A 258 15.95 21.69 -9.59
N LEU A 259 15.72 21.13 -10.78
CA LEU A 259 14.93 21.73 -11.84
C LEU A 259 13.64 20.90 -12.01
N VAL A 260 12.50 21.56 -11.98
CA VAL A 260 11.18 20.98 -12.24
C VAL A 260 10.69 21.52 -13.57
N VAL A 261 10.41 20.64 -14.52
CA VAL A 261 9.80 20.98 -15.80
C VAL A 261 8.33 20.58 -15.75
N LYS A 262 7.45 21.58 -15.84
CA LYS A 262 6.01 21.38 -15.93
C LYS A 262 5.56 21.67 -17.36
N ILE A 263 4.74 20.78 -17.89
CA ILE A 263 4.14 20.90 -19.22
C ILE A 263 2.65 21.09 -18.99
N ASP A 264 2.14 22.28 -19.29
CA ASP A 264 0.70 22.52 -19.20
C ASP A 264 0.03 22.14 -20.53
N ALA A 265 -1.26 21.82 -20.50
CA ALA A 265 -2.08 21.41 -21.64
C ALA A 265 -2.06 19.93 -22.08
N LEU A 266 -1.37 19.00 -21.41
CA LEU A 266 -1.47 17.57 -21.80
C LEU A 266 -2.91 17.04 -21.74
N SER A 267 -3.70 17.44 -20.75
CA SER A 267 -5.13 17.08 -20.67
C SER A 267 -5.94 17.70 -21.81
N ARG A 268 -5.68 18.97 -22.16
CA ARG A 268 -6.32 19.65 -23.29
C ARG A 268 -5.97 19.00 -24.62
N ILE A 269 -4.70 18.60 -24.81
CA ILE A 269 -4.24 17.85 -25.98
C ILE A 269 -4.94 16.50 -26.04
N SER A 270 -5.06 15.79 -24.91
CA SER A 270 -5.78 14.52 -24.85
C SER A 270 -7.25 14.64 -25.27
N THR A 271 -7.92 15.74 -24.88
CA THR A 271 -9.31 16.00 -25.27
C THR A 271 -9.44 16.41 -26.74
N ALA A 272 -8.50 17.18 -27.28
CA ALA A 272 -8.58 17.73 -28.63
C ALA A 272 -8.05 16.79 -29.73
N PHE A 273 -6.99 16.04 -29.45
CA PHE A 273 -6.26 15.21 -30.42
C PHE A 273 -6.23 13.71 -30.06
N GLY A 274 -6.79 13.34 -28.89
CA GLY A 274 -6.81 11.96 -28.41
C GLY A 274 -5.67 11.63 -27.45
N ALA A 275 -5.86 10.53 -26.69
CA ALA A 275 -4.94 10.11 -25.64
C ALA A 275 -3.55 9.72 -26.19
N ASP A 276 -3.49 9.12 -27.37
CA ASP A 276 -2.23 8.67 -28.00
C ASP A 276 -1.34 9.86 -28.39
N GLU A 277 -1.92 10.97 -28.84
CA GLU A 277 -1.14 12.18 -29.16
C GLU A 277 -0.63 12.88 -27.89
N ALA A 278 -1.42 12.91 -26.81
CA ALA A 278 -0.95 13.40 -25.52
C ALA A 278 0.19 12.52 -24.95
N GLU A 279 0.14 11.21 -25.17
CA GLU A 279 1.22 10.28 -24.86
C GLU A 279 2.46 10.58 -25.70
N HIS A 280 2.32 10.79 -27.00
CA HIS A 280 3.41 11.12 -27.90
C HIS A 280 4.13 12.41 -27.49
N VAL A 281 3.39 13.48 -27.16
CA VAL A 281 3.95 14.75 -26.65
C VAL A 281 4.76 14.51 -25.36
N ARG A 282 4.22 13.72 -24.43
CA ARG A 282 4.87 13.42 -23.16
C ARG A 282 6.14 12.58 -23.34
N GLN A 283 6.13 11.62 -24.26
CA GLN A 283 7.31 10.83 -24.61
C GLN A 283 8.39 11.69 -25.28
N ALA A 284 8.00 12.55 -26.22
CA ALA A 284 8.92 13.49 -26.88
C ALA A 284 9.56 14.45 -25.87
N ALA A 285 8.77 14.98 -24.93
CA ALA A 285 9.26 15.82 -23.84
C ALA A 285 10.25 15.10 -22.93
N ARG A 286 9.94 13.86 -22.52
CA ARG A 286 10.84 13.02 -21.72
C ARG A 286 12.15 12.74 -22.45
N ALA A 287 12.07 12.36 -23.72
CA ALA A 287 13.25 12.14 -24.57
C ALA A 287 14.09 13.42 -24.70
N ALA A 288 13.44 14.59 -24.76
CA ALA A 288 14.11 15.86 -24.85
C ALA A 288 14.89 16.22 -23.59
N VAL A 289 14.24 16.16 -22.42
CA VAL A 289 14.91 16.40 -21.14
C VAL A 289 16.04 15.39 -20.96
N ARG A 290 15.85 14.11 -21.32
CA ARG A 290 16.89 13.06 -21.21
C ARG A 290 18.13 13.39 -22.03
N ARG A 291 17.94 13.85 -23.27
CA ARG A 291 19.06 14.23 -24.15
C ARG A 291 19.79 15.49 -23.67
N LEU A 292 19.07 16.43 -23.07
CA LEU A 292 19.60 17.72 -22.63
C LEU A 292 20.19 17.69 -21.21
N SER A 293 19.94 16.62 -20.47
CA SER A 293 20.40 16.49 -19.08
C SER A 293 21.90 16.18 -19.01
N PRO A 294 22.63 16.76 -18.03
CA PRO A 294 23.99 16.34 -17.75
C PRO A 294 24.07 14.84 -17.43
N THR A 295 25.15 14.17 -17.83
CA THR A 295 25.35 12.73 -17.60
C THR A 295 25.33 12.31 -16.12
N THR A 296 25.69 13.23 -15.22
CA THR A 296 25.67 12.98 -13.77
C THR A 296 24.33 13.33 -13.13
N ALA A 297 23.40 13.96 -13.86
CA ALA A 297 22.12 14.36 -13.32
C ALA A 297 21.21 13.14 -13.07
N ALA A 298 20.43 13.19 -11.98
CA ALA A 298 19.36 12.23 -11.76
C ALA A 298 18.07 12.80 -12.34
N MET A 299 17.36 11.99 -13.11
CA MET A 299 16.07 12.35 -13.71
C MET A 299 14.94 11.56 -13.08
N GLY A 300 13.82 12.22 -12.81
CA GLY A 300 12.61 11.58 -12.33
C GLY A 300 11.33 12.17 -12.92
N THR A 301 10.20 11.59 -12.55
CA THR A 301 8.86 12.10 -12.86
C THR A 301 8.01 12.08 -11.58
N ASP A 302 7.12 13.07 -11.43
CA ASP A 302 6.09 13.05 -10.37
C ASP A 302 4.79 12.39 -10.85
N ASP A 303 3.86 12.16 -9.93
CA ASP A 303 2.54 11.57 -10.22
C ASP A 303 1.66 12.45 -11.14
N GLU A 304 1.96 13.74 -11.24
CA GLU A 304 1.29 14.71 -12.13
C GLU A 304 1.97 14.80 -13.51
N GLY A 305 3.01 13.99 -13.77
CA GLY A 305 3.75 13.97 -15.03
C GLY A 305 4.77 15.09 -15.21
N LYS A 306 5.11 15.84 -14.16
CA LYS A 306 6.22 16.81 -14.20
C LYS A 306 7.55 16.06 -14.22
N LEU A 307 8.51 16.61 -14.94
CA LEU A 307 9.85 16.05 -15.01
C LEU A 307 10.74 16.72 -13.97
N LEU A 308 11.49 15.92 -13.26
CA LEU A 308 12.37 16.33 -12.17
C LEU A 308 13.82 16.07 -12.58
N LEU A 309 14.70 17.04 -12.37
CA LEU A 309 16.13 16.91 -12.64
C LEU A 309 16.93 17.40 -11.44
N ALA A 310 17.88 16.58 -10.99
CA ALA A 310 18.75 16.86 -9.85
C ALA A 310 20.22 16.81 -10.29
N PHE A 311 20.93 17.93 -10.19
CA PHE A 311 22.29 18.08 -10.71
C PHE A 311 23.15 18.99 -9.82
N GLN A 312 24.47 18.92 -10.05
CA GLN A 312 25.47 19.71 -9.34
C GLN A 312 26.03 20.80 -10.27
N PRO A 313 25.61 22.07 -10.13
CA PRO A 313 26.19 23.19 -10.84
C PRO A 313 27.47 23.69 -10.14
N LYS A 314 28.33 24.41 -10.88
CA LYS A 314 29.49 25.14 -10.32
C LYS A 314 29.10 26.47 -9.69
N SER A 315 28.01 27.08 -10.17
CA SER A 315 27.46 28.32 -9.63
C SER A 315 25.94 28.42 -9.83
N PRO A 316 25.22 29.24 -9.03
CA PRO A 316 23.78 29.47 -9.25
C PRO A 316 23.47 30.01 -10.65
N ALA A 317 24.35 30.86 -11.20
CA ALA A 317 24.24 31.38 -12.56
C ALA A 317 24.32 30.28 -13.62
N GLU A 318 25.20 29.29 -13.45
CA GLU A 318 25.28 28.13 -14.36
C GLU A 318 23.99 27.31 -14.33
N ALA A 319 23.41 27.11 -13.14
CA ALA A 319 22.13 26.39 -13.00
C ALA A 319 20.99 27.09 -13.77
N ARG A 320 20.92 28.43 -13.68
CA ARG A 320 19.96 29.24 -14.45
C ARG A 320 20.19 29.14 -15.95
N GLN A 321 21.44 29.30 -16.37
CA GLN A 321 21.79 29.20 -17.78
C GLN A 321 21.47 27.81 -18.34
N LEU A 322 21.70 26.74 -17.57
CA LEU A 322 21.32 25.39 -17.95
C LEU A 322 19.80 25.29 -18.13
N ALA A 323 19.01 25.75 -17.16
CA ALA A 323 17.55 25.74 -17.27
C ALA A 323 17.05 26.53 -18.51
N ALA A 324 17.58 27.73 -18.75
CA ALA A 324 17.22 28.55 -19.93
C ALA A 324 17.65 27.93 -21.27
N ARG A 325 18.79 27.23 -21.31
CA ARG A 325 19.20 26.45 -22.49
C ARG A 325 18.31 25.23 -22.69
N MET A 326 17.99 24.50 -21.61
CA MET A 326 17.12 23.34 -21.65
C MET A 326 15.72 23.71 -22.14
N HIS A 327 15.16 24.83 -21.68
CA HIS A 327 13.87 25.33 -22.15
C HIS A 327 13.84 25.55 -23.67
N ARG A 328 14.76 26.36 -24.19
CA ARG A 328 14.85 26.63 -25.63
C ARG A 328 15.06 25.36 -26.45
N ALA A 329 16.01 24.53 -26.05
CA ALA A 329 16.30 23.30 -26.75
C ALA A 329 15.12 22.30 -26.68
N MET A 330 14.37 22.26 -25.60
CA MET A 330 13.19 21.39 -25.50
C MET A 330 12.08 21.83 -26.46
N LEU A 331 11.85 23.14 -26.61
CA LEU A 331 10.91 23.67 -27.61
C LEU A 331 11.32 23.31 -29.04
N ASP A 332 12.61 23.47 -29.37
CA ASP A 332 13.11 23.12 -30.70
C ASP A 332 12.99 21.61 -30.98
N GLN A 333 13.19 20.78 -29.97
CA GLN A 333 13.04 19.33 -30.12
C GLN A 333 11.60 18.90 -30.30
N LEU A 334 10.67 19.50 -29.56
CA LEU A 334 9.23 19.25 -29.74
C LEU A 334 8.79 19.68 -31.14
N ARG A 335 9.28 20.82 -31.67
CA ARG A 335 9.04 21.24 -33.07
C ARG A 335 9.45 20.17 -34.07
N THR A 336 10.60 19.55 -33.87
CA THR A 336 11.12 18.50 -34.77
C THR A 336 10.49 17.13 -34.56
N ALA A 337 9.79 16.91 -33.44
CA ALA A 337 9.21 15.61 -33.09
C ALA A 337 7.85 15.34 -33.77
N GLY A 338 7.35 16.28 -34.59
CA GLY A 338 6.08 16.12 -35.30
C GLY A 338 4.86 16.07 -34.39
N VAL A 339 4.97 16.63 -33.17
CA VAL A 339 3.83 16.72 -32.25
C VAL A 339 2.78 17.70 -32.77
N PRO A 340 1.48 17.47 -32.52
CA PRO A 340 0.40 18.27 -33.10
C PRO A 340 0.42 19.73 -32.63
N VAL A 341 0.81 19.96 -31.37
CA VAL A 341 0.91 21.28 -30.75
C VAL A 341 2.10 21.29 -29.78
N ILE A 342 2.84 22.39 -29.73
CA ILE A 342 3.90 22.60 -28.73
C ILE A 342 3.23 23.12 -27.45
N PRO A 343 3.19 22.33 -26.37
CA PRO A 343 2.58 22.78 -25.13
C PRO A 343 3.40 23.90 -24.46
N PRO A 344 2.78 24.79 -23.67
CA PRO A 344 3.50 25.68 -22.77
C PRO A 344 4.37 24.88 -21.78
N ILE A 345 5.63 25.27 -21.66
CA ILE A 345 6.60 24.65 -20.75
C ILE A 345 7.04 25.70 -19.73
N GLY A 346 6.80 25.44 -18.45
CA GLY A 346 7.37 26.25 -17.38
C GLY A 346 8.42 25.46 -16.63
N MET A 347 9.53 26.11 -16.32
CA MET A 347 10.61 25.52 -15.55
C MET A 347 10.83 26.26 -14.23
N GLY A 348 10.93 25.51 -13.14
CA GLY A 348 11.25 26.04 -11.83
C GLY A 348 12.58 25.49 -11.35
N LEU A 349 13.49 26.39 -10.97
CA LEU A 349 14.81 26.04 -10.45
C LEU A 349 14.89 26.37 -8.96
N SER A 350 15.39 25.45 -8.15
CA SER A 350 15.81 25.74 -6.78
C SER A 350 17.26 25.30 -6.57
N VAL A 351 18.01 26.08 -5.80
CA VAL A 351 19.44 25.90 -5.55
C VAL A 351 19.68 25.87 -4.04
N THR A 352 20.59 25.01 -3.58
CA THR A 352 20.86 24.85 -2.14
C THR A 352 21.41 26.13 -1.48
N SER A 353 21.96 27.07 -2.24
CA SER A 353 22.39 28.37 -1.74
C SER A 353 21.25 29.29 -1.30
N THR A 354 20.02 29.10 -1.84
CA THR A 354 18.84 29.88 -1.46
C THR A 354 17.88 29.10 -0.57
N SER A 355 17.62 27.83 -0.88
CA SER A 355 16.63 27.01 -0.16
C SER A 355 17.22 26.02 0.86
N GLY A 356 18.55 25.98 1.00
CA GLY A 356 19.23 25.02 1.87
C GLY A 356 19.26 23.58 1.33
N TYR A 357 19.74 22.64 2.14
CA TYR A 357 19.93 21.23 1.76
C TYR A 357 18.76 20.32 2.15
N ASP A 358 17.69 20.87 2.74
CA ASP A 358 16.50 20.08 3.03
C ASP A 358 15.80 19.69 1.73
N ARG A 359 15.55 18.38 1.60
CA ARG A 359 15.05 17.78 0.36
C ARG A 359 13.65 18.28 0.00
N GLU A 360 12.77 18.34 0.98
CA GLU A 360 11.36 18.71 0.78
C GLU A 360 11.27 20.20 0.45
N THR A 361 11.98 21.03 1.22
CA THR A 361 12.08 22.47 0.98
C THR A 361 12.61 22.79 -0.43
N LEU A 362 13.70 22.13 -0.86
CA LEU A 362 14.29 22.34 -2.19
C LEU A 362 13.34 21.94 -3.33
N LEU A 363 12.65 20.80 -3.18
CA LEU A 363 11.69 20.32 -4.18
C LEU A 363 10.44 21.20 -4.27
N ASP A 364 9.88 21.59 -3.13
CA ASP A 364 8.68 22.39 -3.07
C ASP A 364 8.92 23.82 -3.57
N ALA A 365 10.11 24.37 -3.29
CA ALA A 365 10.57 25.62 -3.86
C ALA A 365 10.65 25.56 -5.39
N ALA A 366 11.25 24.50 -5.96
CA ALA A 366 11.33 24.32 -7.41
C ALA A 366 9.94 24.11 -8.04
N ARG A 367 9.04 23.36 -7.38
CA ARG A 367 7.65 23.17 -7.83
C ARG A 367 6.86 24.47 -7.84
N ALA A 368 7.02 25.29 -6.80
CA ALA A 368 6.37 26.59 -6.72
C ALA A 368 6.87 27.54 -7.83
N ALA A 369 8.18 27.55 -8.08
CA ALA A 369 8.77 28.28 -9.19
C ALA A 369 8.23 27.81 -10.55
N ALA A 370 8.12 26.50 -10.79
CA ALA A 370 7.59 25.96 -12.04
C ALA A 370 6.11 26.33 -12.26
N ARG A 371 5.31 26.38 -11.18
CA ARG A 371 3.92 26.85 -11.25
C ARG A 371 3.85 28.32 -11.65
N ARG A 372 4.72 29.17 -11.09
CA ARG A 372 4.80 30.59 -11.47
C ARG A 372 5.24 30.78 -12.92
N ALA A 373 6.21 30.01 -13.38
CA ALA A 373 6.68 30.06 -14.76
C ALA A 373 5.58 29.75 -15.78
N ILE A 374 4.63 28.87 -15.45
CA ILE A 374 3.49 28.58 -16.32
C ILE A 374 2.41 29.65 -16.26
N ALA A 375 2.26 30.31 -15.10
CA ALA A 375 1.27 31.36 -14.92
C ALA A 375 1.72 32.72 -15.46
N SER A 376 3.00 32.87 -15.83
CA SER A 376 3.57 34.08 -16.39
C SER A 376 3.57 34.05 -17.91
N ASP A 377 3.19 35.15 -18.55
CA ASP A 377 3.22 35.29 -20.00
C ASP A 377 4.65 35.53 -20.54
N ASP A 378 5.53 36.15 -19.74
CA ASP A 378 6.88 36.55 -20.15
C ASP A 378 8.00 35.66 -19.59
N VAL A 379 7.76 34.97 -18.47
CA VAL A 379 8.81 34.26 -17.73
C VAL A 379 8.61 32.75 -17.77
N THR A 380 9.44 32.08 -18.57
CA THR A 380 9.38 30.62 -18.77
C THR A 380 10.28 29.83 -17.82
N VAL A 381 11.24 30.49 -17.17
CA VAL A 381 12.15 29.91 -16.18
C VAL A 381 12.18 30.80 -14.95
N VAL A 382 11.75 30.27 -13.80
CA VAL A 382 11.68 30.99 -12.51
C VAL A 382 12.65 30.36 -11.52
N VAL A 383 13.32 31.18 -10.70
CA VAL A 383 14.28 30.71 -9.71
C VAL A 383 13.77 30.98 -8.31
N ALA A 384 13.67 29.92 -7.52
CA ALA A 384 13.16 30.02 -6.16
C ALA A 384 14.07 30.89 -5.28
N GLY A 385 13.45 31.86 -4.60
CA GLY A 385 14.10 32.76 -3.65
C GLY A 385 14.61 34.08 -4.24
N GLU A 386 14.83 34.21 -5.56
CA GLU A 386 15.24 35.51 -6.15
C GLU A 386 14.04 36.33 -6.66
N ASP A 387 13.05 35.66 -7.24
CA ASP A 387 11.88 36.34 -7.79
C ASP A 387 10.85 36.74 -6.71
N ASP A 388 10.98 36.24 -5.48
CA ASP A 388 10.11 36.64 -4.35
C ASP A 388 10.50 38.02 -3.79
N ASP A 389 11.80 38.36 -3.85
CA ASP A 389 12.33 39.68 -3.48
C ASP A 389 12.02 40.73 -4.56
N ALA A 390 12.07 40.36 -5.85
CA ALA A 390 11.70 41.26 -6.95
C ALA A 390 10.20 41.60 -6.97
N ASP A 391 9.32 40.62 -6.72
CA ASP A 391 7.87 40.83 -6.69
C ASP A 391 7.42 41.58 -5.41
N SER A 392 8.15 41.40 -4.30
CA SER A 392 7.97 42.19 -3.07
C SER A 392 8.49 43.63 -3.23
N ALA A 393 9.63 43.84 -3.90
CA ALA A 393 10.16 45.16 -4.19
C ALA A 393 9.27 45.95 -5.18
N ALA A 394 8.73 45.29 -6.21
CA ALA A 394 7.81 45.90 -7.17
C ALA A 394 6.46 46.31 -6.52
N ARG A 395 5.95 45.51 -5.57
CA ARG A 395 4.77 45.88 -4.77
C ARG A 395 5.06 47.01 -3.77
N GLY A 396 6.27 47.06 -3.21
CA GLY A 396 6.73 48.15 -2.35
C GLY A 396 6.80 49.50 -3.08
N ASP A 397 7.33 49.51 -4.31
CA ASP A 397 7.49 50.74 -5.10
C ASP A 397 6.15 51.26 -5.65
N GLN A 398 5.17 50.38 -5.88
CA GLN A 398 3.78 50.77 -6.17
C GLN A 398 3.04 51.33 -4.95
N ALA A 399 3.41 50.94 -3.73
CA ALA A 399 2.81 51.46 -2.49
C ALA A 399 3.33 52.85 -2.10
N VAL A 400 4.52 53.25 -2.57
CA VAL A 400 5.11 54.58 -2.31
C VAL A 400 4.68 55.64 -3.33
N ARG A 401 4.07 55.23 -4.46
CA ARG A 401 3.54 56.14 -5.51
C ARG A 401 2.04 56.43 -5.43
N ARG A 402 1.40 56.26 -4.27
CA ARG A 402 0.02 56.73 -4.05
C ARG A 402 -0.06 57.81 -2.98
#